data_AF-A0A964D1X2-F1
#
_entry.id   AF-A0A964D1X2-F1
#
_cell.length_a   1.000
_cell.length_b   1.000
_cell.length_c   1.000
_cell.angle_alpha   90.00
_cell.angle_beta   90.00
_cell.angle_gamma   90.00
#
_symmetry.space_group_name_H-M   'P 1'
#
loop_
_entity.id
_entity.type
_entity.pdbx_description
1 polymer ?
#
loop_
_entity_poly.entity_id
_entity_poly.type
_entity_poly.pdbx_seq_one_letter_code
_entity_poly.pdbx_strand_id
1 'polypeptide(L)'
;MSGHFLLLNLKTQELNDIKRAWTAPNVKQPQLSPVQHQNVGWNATSRNTLKQAQTEQGIKNRDGLPPHIYLDFGVNEINDSAVQYVLSNSIDNGWVTRLQKPPNMGLKEITVNARNEWNQNRKAQAFIKQLKENGATLEIYYLDGAEIK
;
A
#
# COMPACT_ATOMS: atom_id res chain seq x y z
N MET A 1 7.50 12.65 3.22
CA MET A 1 7.13 11.23 3.47
C MET A 1 5.78 10.95 2.85
N SER A 2 5.67 9.82 2.18
CA SER A 2 4.47 9.34 1.48
C SER A 2 3.35 8.93 2.44
N GLY A 3 2.10 9.02 1.99
CA GLY A 3 0.96 8.48 2.74
C GLY A 3 0.90 6.97 2.60
N HIS A 4 0.41 6.29 3.64
CA HIS A 4 0.56 4.85 3.76
C HIS A 4 -0.76 4.07 3.63
N PHE A 5 -0.71 2.96 2.90
CA PHE A 5 -1.79 1.98 2.80
C PHE A 5 -1.26 0.56 3.00
N LEU A 6 -2.12 -0.33 3.51
CA LEU A 6 -1.85 -1.76 3.56
C LEU A 6 -2.50 -2.44 2.34
N LEU A 7 -1.74 -3.32 1.69
CA LEU A 7 -2.23 -4.27 0.70
C LEU A 7 -1.69 -5.64 1.08
N LEU A 8 -2.44 -6.37 1.92
CA LEU A 8 -1.93 -7.58 2.58
C LEU A 8 -1.30 -8.56 1.60
N ASN A 9 -1.99 -8.84 0.48
CA ASN A 9 -1.49 -9.70 -0.58
C ASN A 9 -1.38 -8.94 -1.89
N LEU A 10 -0.27 -9.04 -2.60
CA LEU A 10 -0.12 -8.55 -3.96
C LEU A 10 0.16 -9.74 -4.88
N LYS A 11 -0.47 -9.81 -6.04
CA LYS A 11 -0.12 -10.82 -7.05
C LYS A 11 1.07 -10.33 -7.87
N THR A 12 1.95 -11.23 -8.30
CA THR A 12 3.07 -10.88 -9.20
C THR A 12 2.56 -10.22 -10.49
N GLN A 13 1.43 -10.68 -11.02
CA GLN A 13 0.79 -10.06 -12.18
C GLN A 13 0.36 -8.60 -11.90
N GLU A 14 -0.26 -8.33 -10.74
CA GLU A 14 -0.66 -6.98 -10.34
C GLU A 14 0.56 -6.05 -10.20
N LEU A 15 1.67 -6.55 -9.64
CA LEU A 15 2.92 -5.80 -9.55
C LEU A 15 3.47 -5.44 -10.95
N ASN A 16 3.47 -6.40 -11.89
CA ASN A 16 3.93 -6.17 -13.25
C ASN A 16 3.06 -5.13 -13.96
N ASP A 17 1.74 -5.21 -13.79
CA ASP A 17 0.79 -4.28 -14.38
C ASP A 17 0.90 -2.88 -13.76
N ILE A 18 1.12 -2.78 -12.45
CA ILE A 18 1.44 -1.51 -11.78
C ILE A 18 2.70 -0.89 -12.39
N LYS A 19 3.79 -1.65 -12.50
CA LYS A 19 5.04 -1.13 -13.08
C LYS A 19 4.84 -0.67 -14.53
N ARG A 20 4.06 -1.42 -15.32
CA ARG A 20 3.72 -1.08 -16.70
C ARG A 20 2.87 0.19 -16.80
N ALA A 21 1.90 0.39 -15.91
CA ALA A 21 1.07 1.59 -15.91
C ALA A 21 1.88 2.86 -15.55
N TRP A 22 2.98 2.70 -14.81
CA TRP A 22 3.92 3.76 -14.47
C TRP A 22 5.09 3.93 -15.46
N THR A 23 5.06 3.25 -16.60
CA THR A 23 6.04 3.49 -17.69
C THR A 23 5.64 4.75 -18.47
N ALA A 24 6.19 5.90 -18.09
CA ALA A 24 6.15 7.12 -18.90
C ALA A 24 7.46 7.90 -18.75
N PRO A 25 7.85 8.69 -19.76
CA PRO A 25 8.97 9.62 -19.60
C PRO A 25 8.68 10.58 -18.44
N ASN A 26 9.65 10.74 -17.55
CA ASN A 26 9.59 11.61 -16.36
C ASN A 26 8.63 11.17 -15.23
N VAL A 27 8.19 9.90 -15.23
CA VAL A 27 7.53 9.32 -14.05
C VAL A 27 8.41 8.22 -13.48
N LYS A 28 8.75 8.33 -12.20
CA LYS A 28 9.49 7.30 -11.48
C LYS A 28 8.61 6.06 -11.34
N GLN A 29 9.10 4.92 -11.81
CA GLN A 29 8.42 3.65 -11.60
C GLN A 29 8.36 3.29 -10.11
N PRO A 30 7.26 2.70 -9.61
CA PRO A 30 7.15 2.24 -8.25
C PRO A 30 8.25 1.24 -7.91
N GLN A 31 8.90 1.43 -6.77
CA GLN A 31 10.06 0.64 -6.34
C GLN A 31 9.70 -0.23 -5.14
N LEU A 32 10.16 -1.48 -5.17
CA LEU A 32 10.08 -2.35 -4.00
C LEU A 32 11.23 -2.04 -3.04
N SER A 33 10.92 -1.96 -1.74
CA SER A 33 11.93 -1.91 -0.70
C SER A 33 12.58 -3.29 -0.51
N PRO A 34 13.75 -3.35 0.15
CA PRO A 34 14.20 -4.57 0.81
C PRO A 34 13.15 -5.10 1.80
N VAL A 35 13.22 -6.38 2.13
CA VAL A 35 12.37 -7.00 3.16
C VAL A 35 12.64 -6.33 4.50
N GLN A 36 11.56 -5.88 5.14
CA GLN A 36 11.56 -5.30 6.48
C GLN A 36 11.27 -6.38 7.50
N HIS A 37 11.75 -6.21 8.74
CA HIS A 37 11.50 -7.14 9.86
C HIS A 37 11.81 -8.62 9.55
N GLN A 38 12.78 -8.87 8.66
CA GLN A 38 13.19 -10.23 8.31
C GLN A 38 13.66 -11.02 9.54
N ASN A 39 14.30 -10.36 10.50
CA ASN A 39 14.76 -10.92 11.76
C ASN A 39 13.63 -11.33 12.72
N VAL A 40 12.41 -10.81 12.55
CA VAL A 40 11.24 -11.18 13.37
C VAL A 40 10.65 -12.50 12.89
N GLY A 41 10.59 -12.67 11.56
CA GLY A 41 10.00 -13.83 10.92
C GLY A 41 8.48 -13.93 11.10
N TRP A 42 7.90 -14.89 10.38
CA TRP A 42 6.49 -15.22 10.48
C TRP A 42 6.26 -16.24 11.61
N ASN A 43 5.73 -15.80 12.74
CA ASN A 43 5.34 -16.64 13.86
C ASN A 43 3.96 -16.21 14.43
N ALA A 44 3.51 -16.85 15.51
CA ALA A 44 2.22 -16.54 16.14
C ALA A 44 2.17 -15.11 16.69
N THR A 45 3.25 -14.65 17.32
CA THR A 45 3.36 -13.31 17.88
C THR A 45 3.29 -12.25 16.78
N SER A 46 4.09 -12.39 15.72
CA SER A 46 4.10 -11.40 14.64
C SER A 46 2.78 -11.33 13.86
N ARG A 47 2.10 -12.47 13.68
CA ARG A 47 0.72 -12.50 13.15
C ARG A 47 -0.27 -11.75 14.03
N ASN A 48 -0.17 -11.91 15.34
CA ASN A 48 -1.04 -11.19 16.27
C ASN A 48 -0.77 -9.68 16.22
N THR A 49 0.49 -9.25 16.13
CA THR A 49 0.84 -7.84 15.94
C THR A 49 0.23 -7.28 14.65
N LEU A 50 0.35 -7.99 13.53
CA LEU A 50 -0.26 -7.57 12.26
C LEU A 50 -1.78 -7.47 12.37
N LYS A 51 -2.44 -8.48 12.97
CA LYS A 51 -3.88 -8.46 13.17
C LYS A 51 -4.30 -7.25 14.02
N GLN A 52 -3.57 -6.96 15.09
CA GLN A 52 -3.81 -5.79 15.93
C GLN A 52 -3.63 -4.48 15.14
N ALA A 53 -2.60 -4.39 14.30
CA ALA A 53 -2.32 -3.23 13.46
C ALA A 53 -3.43 -2.88 12.47
N GLN A 54 -4.21 -3.89 12.06
CA GLN A 54 -5.37 -3.75 11.18
C GLN A 54 -6.64 -3.32 11.93
N THR A 55 -6.69 -3.44 13.26
CA THR A 55 -7.82 -2.96 14.07
C THR A 55 -7.73 -1.46 14.29
N GLU A 56 -8.86 -0.80 14.58
CA GLU A 56 -8.96 0.64 14.89
C GLU A 56 -7.99 1.13 15.96
N GLN A 57 -7.55 0.24 16.86
CA GLN A 57 -6.61 0.56 17.93
C GLN A 57 -5.16 0.72 17.43
N GLY A 58 -4.82 0.10 16.30
CA GLY A 58 -3.46 0.11 15.75
C GLY A 58 -2.42 -0.55 16.67
N ILE A 59 -1.15 -0.22 16.44
CA ILE A 59 -0.02 -0.67 17.27
C ILE A 59 0.84 0.52 17.70
N LYS A 60 1.44 0.43 18.89
CA LYS A 60 2.31 1.50 19.44
C LYS A 60 3.66 1.59 18.74
N ASN A 61 4.22 0.45 18.33
CA ASN A 61 5.46 0.36 17.57
C ASN A 61 5.35 -0.75 16.52
N ARG A 62 6.29 -0.77 15.57
CA ARG A 62 6.28 -1.67 14.40
C ARG A 62 7.20 -2.89 14.58
N ASP A 63 7.98 -2.95 15.67
CA ASP A 63 9.09 -3.90 15.84
C ASP A 63 8.63 -5.37 15.88
N GLY A 64 7.37 -5.62 16.25
CA GLY A 64 6.77 -6.95 16.28
C GLY A 64 6.06 -7.36 14.99
N LEU A 65 6.10 -6.55 13.93
CA LEU A 65 5.45 -6.87 12.67
C LEU A 65 6.17 -8.02 11.95
N PRO A 66 5.43 -8.86 11.21
CA PRO A 66 6.05 -9.90 10.42
C PRO A 66 6.78 -9.30 9.21
N PRO A 67 7.63 -10.09 8.53
CA PRO A 67 8.33 -9.63 7.36
C PRO A 67 7.40 -9.12 6.26
N HIS A 68 7.76 -7.98 5.67
CA HIS A 68 6.97 -7.31 4.63
C HIS A 68 7.87 -6.48 3.70
N ILE A 69 7.32 -6.07 2.56
CA ILE A 69 7.95 -5.11 1.66
C ILE A 69 7.05 -3.89 1.48
N TYR A 70 7.66 -2.78 1.10
CA TYR A 70 6.95 -1.60 0.64
C TYR A 70 7.04 -1.50 -0.88
N LEU A 71 5.94 -1.12 -1.54
CA LEU A 71 5.95 -0.59 -2.90
C LEU A 71 5.76 0.93 -2.80
N ASP A 72 6.83 1.69 -3.04
CA ASP A 72 6.82 3.15 -2.99
C ASP A 72 6.61 3.75 -4.38
N PHE A 73 5.59 4.59 -4.49
CA PHE A 73 5.19 5.24 -5.73
C PHE A 73 5.84 6.62 -5.91
N GLY A 74 6.51 7.19 -4.90
CA GLY A 74 7.06 8.53 -4.97
C GLY A 74 6.00 9.65 -4.94
N VAL A 75 6.45 10.91 -4.82
CA VAL A 75 5.57 12.09 -4.70
C VAL A 75 5.33 12.74 -6.06
N ASN A 76 4.07 12.98 -6.43
CA ASN A 76 3.68 13.57 -7.72
C ASN A 76 4.07 12.73 -8.95
N GLU A 77 4.41 11.47 -8.74
CA GLU A 77 4.82 10.53 -9.79
C GLU A 77 3.60 9.73 -10.28
N ILE A 78 2.56 10.40 -10.77
CA ILE A 78 1.40 9.73 -11.39
C ILE A 78 0.96 10.45 -12.66
N ASN A 79 0.95 9.71 -13.77
CA ASN A 79 0.47 10.18 -15.07
C ASN A 79 -0.97 9.69 -15.36
N ASP A 80 -1.56 10.13 -16.46
CA ASP A 80 -2.92 9.75 -16.84
C ASP A 80 -3.09 8.25 -17.07
N SER A 81 -2.08 7.56 -17.62
CA SER A 81 -2.11 6.09 -17.79
C SER A 81 -2.23 5.37 -16.44
N ALA A 82 -1.43 5.77 -15.46
CA ALA A 82 -1.47 5.25 -14.10
C ALA A 82 -2.79 5.58 -13.39
N VAL A 83 -3.34 6.79 -13.59
CA VAL A 83 -4.68 7.15 -13.09
C VAL A 83 -5.74 6.20 -13.66
N GLN A 84 -5.76 6.02 -14.98
CA GLN A 84 -6.74 5.14 -15.64
C GLN A 84 -6.60 3.68 -15.18
N TYR A 85 -5.37 3.20 -15.01
CA TYR A 85 -5.11 1.87 -14.49
C TYR A 85 -5.62 1.67 -13.05
N VAL A 86 -5.42 2.65 -12.17
CA VAL A 86 -5.95 2.59 -10.80
C VAL A 86 -7.48 2.60 -10.81
N LEU A 87 -8.09 3.42 -11.67
CA LEU A 87 -9.55 3.47 -11.82
C LEU A 87 -10.13 2.17 -12.40
N SER A 88 -9.50 1.54 -13.39
CA SER A 88 -9.98 0.25 -13.92
C SER A 88 -9.89 -0.87 -12.88
N ASN A 89 -8.85 -0.86 -12.03
CA ASN A 89 -8.71 -1.79 -10.91
C ASN A 89 -9.71 -1.54 -9.75
N SER A 90 -10.59 -0.54 -9.88
CA SER A 90 -11.68 -0.32 -8.93
C SER A 90 -12.97 -1.06 -9.27
N ILE A 91 -13.09 -1.62 -10.49
CA ILE A 91 -14.37 -2.11 -11.03
C ILE A 91 -14.56 -3.64 -10.85
N ASP A 92 -13.51 -4.48 -10.76
CA ASP A 92 -13.65 -5.94 -10.79
C ASP A 92 -12.75 -6.68 -9.76
N ASN A 93 -12.94 -6.47 -8.46
CA ASN A 93 -12.10 -7.08 -7.40
C ASN A 93 -10.59 -6.81 -7.55
N GLY A 94 -10.21 -5.73 -8.24
CA GLY A 94 -8.80 -5.36 -8.40
C GLY A 94 -8.13 -5.00 -7.07
N TRP A 95 -6.80 -4.96 -7.06
CA TRP A 95 -6.02 -4.76 -5.84
C TRP A 95 -6.39 -3.50 -5.05
N VAL A 96 -6.84 -2.45 -5.74
CA VAL A 96 -7.27 -1.17 -5.13
C VAL A 96 -8.45 -1.36 -4.19
N THR A 97 -9.36 -2.28 -4.51
CA THR A 97 -10.52 -2.61 -3.65
C THR A 97 -10.09 -3.27 -2.34
N ARG A 98 -8.93 -3.93 -2.34
CA ARG A 98 -8.35 -4.68 -1.21
C ARG A 98 -7.47 -3.81 -0.31
N LEU A 99 -7.27 -2.54 -0.65
CA LEU A 99 -6.55 -1.60 0.18
C LEU A 99 -7.21 -1.45 1.54
N GLN A 100 -6.37 -1.32 2.57
CA GLN A 100 -6.76 -0.97 3.93
C GLN A 100 -5.98 0.26 4.37
N LYS A 101 -6.62 1.09 5.21
CA LYS A 101 -5.98 2.23 5.86
C LYS A 101 -5.70 1.85 7.30
N PRO A 102 -4.44 1.61 7.69
CA PRO A 102 -4.15 1.37 9.09
C PRO A 102 -4.50 2.64 9.90
N PRO A 103 -5.10 2.49 11.08
CA PRO A 103 -5.59 3.63 11.87
C PRO A 103 -4.44 4.34 12.59
N ASN A 104 -3.44 3.58 13.08
CA ASN A 104 -2.21 4.12 13.64
C ASN A 104 -1.13 3.02 13.70
N MET A 105 -0.05 3.19 12.95
CA MET A 105 1.11 2.28 12.99
C MET A 105 2.43 3.05 13.08
N GLY A 106 2.40 4.29 13.60
CA GLY A 106 3.58 5.17 13.59
C GLY A 106 4.05 5.58 12.19
N LEU A 107 3.18 5.48 11.18
CA LEU A 107 3.44 5.93 9.81
C LEU A 107 2.62 7.18 9.50
N LYS A 108 3.09 7.96 8.51
CA LYS A 108 2.40 9.17 8.08
C LYS A 108 1.02 8.82 7.52
N GLU A 109 0.01 9.48 8.07
CA GLU A 109 -1.37 9.34 7.59
C GLU A 109 -1.55 9.90 6.17
N ILE A 110 -2.60 9.43 5.50
CA ILE A 110 -3.05 10.00 4.22
C ILE A 110 -3.55 11.43 4.42
N THR A 111 -3.46 12.25 3.38
CA THR A 111 -3.90 13.65 3.37
C THR A 111 -5.40 13.77 3.67
N VAL A 112 -5.82 14.97 4.09
CA VAL A 112 -7.24 15.24 4.39
C VAL A 112 -8.14 14.94 3.19
N ASN A 113 -7.71 15.31 1.98
CA ASN A 113 -8.47 15.06 0.76
C ASN A 113 -8.56 13.57 0.41
N ALA A 114 -7.46 12.82 0.54
CA ALA A 114 -7.47 11.37 0.36
C ALA A 114 -8.35 10.68 1.42
N ARG A 115 -8.32 11.16 2.68
CA ARG A 115 -9.17 10.68 3.77
C ARG A 115 -10.66 10.90 3.49
N ASN A 116 -11.03 12.05 2.94
CA ASN A 116 -12.42 12.34 2.61
C ASN A 116 -12.97 11.37 1.55
N GLU A 117 -12.20 11.03 0.52
CA GLU A 117 -12.60 9.99 -0.44
C GLU A 117 -12.65 8.60 0.21
N TRP A 118 -11.68 8.30 1.08
CA TRP A 118 -11.66 7.02 1.81
C TRP A 118 -12.92 6.82 2.65
N ASN A 119 -13.34 7.86 3.38
CA ASN A 119 -14.55 7.85 4.21
C ASN A 119 -15.83 7.71 3.38
N GLN A 120 -15.80 8.04 2.09
CA GLN A 120 -16.90 7.81 1.14
C GLN A 120 -16.83 6.44 0.44
N ASN A 121 -15.96 5.54 0.92
CA ASN A 121 -15.67 4.23 0.33
C ASN A 121 -15.11 4.30 -1.12
N ARG A 122 -14.49 5.42 -1.49
CA ARG A 122 -13.89 5.65 -2.81
C ARG A 122 -12.39 5.40 -2.79
N LYS A 123 -11.99 4.14 -2.60
CA LYS A 123 -10.58 3.75 -2.37
C LYS A 123 -9.64 4.16 -3.49
N ALA A 124 -10.05 4.02 -4.75
CA ALA A 124 -9.25 4.40 -5.91
C ALA A 124 -8.99 5.91 -5.93
N GLN A 125 -10.03 6.70 -5.70
CA GLN A 125 -9.96 8.15 -5.65
C GLN A 125 -9.09 8.60 -4.46
N ALA A 126 -9.23 7.95 -3.31
CA ALA A 126 -8.37 8.20 -2.15
C ALA A 126 -6.89 7.95 -2.47
N PHE A 127 -6.57 6.81 -3.10
CA PHE A 127 -5.20 6.46 -3.50
C PHE A 127 -4.63 7.45 -4.54
N ILE A 128 -5.39 7.79 -5.58
CA ILE A 128 -5.00 8.76 -6.61
C ILE A 128 -4.75 10.14 -6.00
N LYS A 129 -5.62 10.63 -5.12
CA LYS A 129 -5.43 11.92 -4.44
C LYS A 129 -4.18 11.90 -3.57
N GLN A 130 -3.95 10.82 -2.83
CA GLN A 130 -2.76 10.67 -2.02
C GLN A 130 -1.48 10.72 -2.87
N LEU A 131 -1.45 10.02 -4.00
CA LEU A 131 -0.33 10.04 -4.94
C LEU A 131 -0.03 11.45 -5.47
N LYS A 132 -1.07 12.17 -5.88
CA LYS A 132 -0.97 13.53 -6.44
C LYS A 132 -0.57 14.61 -5.45
N GLU A 133 -0.78 14.40 -4.15
CA GLU A 133 -0.50 15.42 -3.13
C GLU A 133 0.80 15.16 -2.36
N ASN A 134 1.12 13.89 -2.10
CA ASN A 134 2.21 13.55 -1.19
C ASN A 134 2.84 12.18 -1.48
N GLY A 135 2.51 11.53 -2.59
CA GLY A 135 2.95 10.16 -2.88
C GLY A 135 2.28 9.12 -1.98
N ALA A 136 2.41 7.85 -2.35
CA ALA A 136 1.83 6.73 -1.61
C ALA A 136 2.79 5.56 -1.50
N THR A 137 2.63 4.79 -0.42
CA THR A 137 3.36 3.54 -0.20
C THR A 137 2.37 2.44 0.15
N LEU A 138 2.51 1.28 -0.49
CA LEU A 138 1.77 0.06 -0.15
C LEU A 138 2.66 -0.85 0.69
N GLU A 139 2.22 -1.26 1.86
CA GLU A 139 2.86 -2.31 2.65
C GLU A 139 2.20 -3.65 2.40
N ILE A 140 3.05 -4.62 2.04
CA ILE A 140 2.65 -5.91 1.48
C ILE A 140 3.30 -7.00 2.31
N TYR A 141 2.48 -7.93 2.79
CA TYR A 141 2.87 -9.04 3.67
C TYR A 141 2.95 -10.38 2.94
N TYR A 142 2.15 -10.52 1.88
CA TYR A 142 2.05 -11.71 1.06
C TYR A 142 2.28 -11.36 -0.41
N LEU A 143 3.04 -12.20 -1.10
CA LEU A 143 3.17 -12.16 -2.56
C LEU A 143 2.62 -13.47 -3.12
N ASP A 144 1.64 -13.40 -4.01
CA ASP A 144 0.92 -14.56 -4.54
C ASP A 144 0.34 -15.50 -3.47
N GLY A 145 -0.04 -14.92 -2.32
CA GLY A 145 -0.55 -15.67 -1.16
C GLY A 145 0.54 -16.32 -0.30
N ALA A 146 1.81 -16.25 -0.70
CA ALA A 146 2.93 -16.71 0.10
C ALA A 146 3.47 -15.59 1.00
N GLU A 147 3.83 -15.94 2.23
CA GLU A 147 4.47 -15.04 3.18
C GLU A 147 5.81 -14.53 2.67
N ILE A 148 6.01 -13.21 2.70
CA ILE A 148 7.30 -12.58 2.42
C ILE A 148 8.30 -12.99 3.50
N LYS A 149 9.55 -13.28 3.12
CA LYS A 149 10.61 -13.78 4.01
C LYS A 149 11.97 -13.21 3.61
#